data_AF-A0A7V8F574-F1
#
_entry.id   AF-A0A7V8F574-F1
#
_cell.length_a   1.000
_cell.length_b   1.000
_cell.length_c   1.000
_cell.angle_alpha   90.00
_cell.angle_beta   90.00
_cell.angle_gamma   90.00
#
_symmetry.space_group_name_H-M   'P 1'
#
loop_
_entity.id
_entity.type
_entity.pdbx_description
1 polymer ?
#
loop_
_entity_poly.entity_id
_entity_poly.type
_entity_poly.pdbx_seq_one_letter_code
_entity_poly.pdbx_strand_id
1 'polypeptide(L)'
;MNSIFLRIYGGMCAALILVALLGMLALHLLNEVRSGQYRERLAHGTFALMGDNLQPMSAIERRRALAVWERLLGIPLELQALSEAHLDLSQRNRLQRGQVLVEQTGPHSARVLRLVSEQEQLLLTGEVQQISEQLARATIYLLADELVRFPVAEQPQKLADLKEAKGFGFDMHLMMLQQGAIVKSGV
;
A
#
# COMPACT_ATOMS: atom_id res chain seq x y z
N MET A 1 -3.07 44.55 -43.21
CA MET A 1 -4.14 43.62 -42.85
C MET A 1 -3.69 42.42 -41.98
N ASN A 2 -2.58 42.51 -41.21
CA ASN A 2 -1.99 41.34 -40.50
C ASN A 2 -2.11 41.37 -38.96
N SER A 3 -2.61 42.45 -38.35
CA SER A 3 -2.65 42.58 -36.88
C SER A 3 -3.89 41.93 -36.24
N ILE A 4 -5.03 41.96 -36.93
CA ILE A 4 -6.31 41.46 -36.40
C ILE A 4 -6.37 39.93 -36.43
N PHE A 5 -6.01 39.32 -37.56
CA PHE A 5 -5.96 37.85 -37.66
C PHE A 5 -4.94 37.25 -36.70
N LEU A 6 -3.75 37.84 -36.58
CA LEU A 6 -2.73 37.37 -35.63
C LEU A 6 -3.23 37.44 -34.18
N ARG A 7 -4.00 38.47 -33.81
CA ARG A 7 -4.61 38.59 -32.47
C ARG A 7 -5.72 37.56 -32.25
N ILE A 8 -6.58 37.32 -33.23
CA ILE A 8 -7.70 36.37 -33.09
C ILE A 8 -7.17 34.94 -33.03
N TYR A 9 -6.32 34.54 -33.99
CA TYR A 9 -5.72 33.21 -33.99
C TYR A 9 -4.73 33.02 -32.85
N GLY A 10 -3.94 34.05 -32.52
CA GLY A 10 -3.04 34.02 -31.36
C GLY A 10 -3.78 33.91 -30.04
N GLY A 11 -4.91 34.62 -29.89
CA GLY A 11 -5.79 34.51 -28.73
C GLY A 11 -6.43 33.13 -28.62
N MET A 12 -6.88 32.55 -29.74
CA MET A 12 -7.42 31.19 -29.77
C MET A 12 -6.36 30.15 -29.40
N CYS A 13 -5.15 30.25 -29.95
CA CYS A 13 -4.02 29.38 -29.59
C CYS A 13 -3.65 29.54 -28.10
N ALA A 14 -3.59 30.77 -27.59
CA ALA A 14 -3.30 31.02 -26.18
C ALA A 14 -4.37 30.43 -25.25
N ALA A 15 -5.65 30.53 -25.62
CA ALA A 15 -6.75 29.92 -24.87
C ALA A 15 -6.64 28.38 -24.87
N LEU A 16 -6.31 27.77 -25.99
CA LEU A 16 -6.11 26.31 -26.07
C LEU A 16 -4.94 25.84 -25.21
N ILE A 17 -3.81 26.56 -25.23
CA ILE A 17 -2.66 26.26 -24.36
C ILE A 17 -3.04 26.41 -22.89
N LEU A 18 -3.77 27.48 -22.53
CA LEU A 18 -4.22 27.69 -21.16
C LEU A 18 -5.12 26.54 -20.68
N VAL A 19 -6.09 26.13 -21.50
CA VAL A 19 -6.97 24.99 -21.17
C VAL A 19 -6.18 23.69 -21.01
N ALA A 20 -5.19 23.44 -21.89
CA ALA A 20 -4.33 22.27 -21.78
C ALA A 20 -3.49 22.27 -20.50
N LEU A 21 -2.91 23.43 -20.12
CA LEU A 21 -2.15 23.59 -18.89
C LEU A 21 -3.03 23.39 -17.65
N LEU A 22 -4.24 23.95 -17.64
CA LEU A 22 -5.20 23.75 -16.56
C LEU A 22 -5.65 22.28 -16.45
N GLY A 23 -5.86 21.61 -17.59
CA GLY A 23 -6.16 20.18 -17.64
C GLY A 23 -5.04 19.32 -17.08
N MET A 24 -3.79 19.60 -17.46
CA MET A 24 -2.60 18.92 -16.92
C MET A 24 -2.47 19.15 -15.41
N LEU A 25 -2.68 20.38 -14.93
CA LEU A 25 -2.64 20.72 -13.51
C LEU A 25 -3.74 19.97 -12.73
N ALA A 26 -4.97 19.94 -13.24
CA ALA A 26 -6.07 19.22 -12.62
C ALA A 26 -5.81 17.71 -12.55
N LEU A 27 -5.27 17.12 -13.62
CA LEU A 27 -4.86 15.72 -13.64
C LEU A 27 -3.75 15.44 -12.64
N HIS A 28 -2.76 16.33 -12.53
CA HIS A 28 -1.67 16.19 -11.56
C HIS A 28 -2.19 16.20 -10.12
N LEU A 29 -3.04 17.17 -9.77
CA LEU A 29 -3.64 17.27 -8.44
C LEU A 29 -4.53 16.07 -8.11
N LEU A 30 -5.34 15.60 -9.08
CA LEU A 30 -6.19 14.43 -8.89
C LEU A 30 -5.39 13.13 -8.72
N ASN A 31 -4.25 13.03 -9.42
CA ASN A 31 -3.36 11.88 -9.33
C ASN A 31 -2.64 11.81 -7.96
N GLU A 32 -2.23 12.95 -7.41
CA GLU A 32 -1.66 13.01 -6.06
C GLU A 32 -2.65 12.58 -4.98
N VAL A 33 -3.91 13.05 -5.06
CA VAL A 33 -4.96 12.71 -4.09
C VAL A 33 -5.33 11.22 -4.15
N ARG A 34 -5.38 10.62 -5.35
CA ARG A 34 -5.67 9.18 -5.51
C ARG A 34 -4.52 8.29 -5.05
N SER A 35 -3.28 8.69 -5.31
CA SER A 35 -2.09 7.96 -4.86
C SER A 35 -2.06 7.90 -3.34
N GLY A 36 -2.22 9.02 -2.63
CA GLY A 36 -2.14 9.08 -1.17
C GLY A 36 -3.11 8.13 -0.43
N GLN A 37 -4.40 8.16 -0.79
CA GLN A 37 -5.44 7.40 -0.08
C GLN A 37 -5.43 5.89 -0.38
N TYR A 38 -4.87 5.46 -1.51
CA TYR A 38 -4.71 4.03 -1.81
C TYR A 38 -3.54 3.44 -1.01
N ARG A 39 -2.48 4.23 -0.84
CA ARG A 39 -1.23 3.86 -0.16
C ARG A 39 -1.41 3.71 1.35
N GLU A 40 -2.16 4.61 1.95
CA GLU A 40 -2.47 4.58 3.38
C GLU A 40 -3.33 3.34 3.73
N ARG A 41 -4.30 2.99 2.88
CA ARG A 41 -5.16 1.81 3.06
C ARG A 41 -4.41 0.48 2.88
N LEU A 42 -3.50 0.38 1.91
CA LEU A 42 -2.67 -0.82 1.68
C LEU A 42 -1.67 -1.07 2.81
N ALA A 43 -1.03 0.00 3.30
CA ALA A 43 -0.15 -0.07 4.46
C ALA A 43 -0.93 -0.46 5.73
N HIS A 44 -2.12 0.11 5.93
CA HIS A 44 -2.99 -0.20 7.07
C HIS A 44 -3.34 -1.69 7.15
N GLY A 45 -3.88 -2.28 6.08
CA GLY A 45 -4.29 -3.69 6.10
C GLY A 45 -3.11 -4.67 6.28
N THR A 46 -1.99 -4.39 5.63
CA THR A 46 -0.81 -5.26 5.64
C THR A 46 -0.12 -5.27 7.00
N PHE A 47 0.13 -4.09 7.59
CA PHE A 47 0.80 -4.00 8.90
C PHE A 47 -0.10 -4.48 10.05
N ALA A 48 -1.42 -4.31 9.94
CA ALA A 48 -2.36 -4.89 10.89
C ALA A 48 -2.25 -6.43 10.91
N LEU A 49 -2.27 -7.06 9.73
CA LEU A 49 -2.15 -8.53 9.60
C LEU A 49 -0.82 -9.06 10.12
N MET A 50 0.28 -8.33 9.90
CA MET A 50 1.60 -8.70 10.42
C MET A 50 1.65 -8.62 11.94
N GLY A 51 1.11 -7.55 12.53
CA GLY A 51 1.05 -7.39 13.98
C GLY A 51 0.28 -8.53 14.66
N ASP A 52 -0.88 -8.89 14.11
CA ASP A 52 -1.71 -9.98 14.62
C ASP A 52 -0.99 -11.35 14.52
N ASN A 53 -0.30 -11.61 13.41
CA ASN A 53 0.47 -12.85 13.21
C ASN A 53 1.70 -12.95 14.12
N LEU A 54 2.35 -11.82 14.42
CA LEU A 54 3.52 -11.80 15.30
C LEU A 54 3.13 -11.92 16.77
N GLN A 55 1.93 -11.50 17.17
CA GLN A 55 1.47 -11.51 18.56
C GLN A 55 1.66 -12.89 19.25
N PRO A 56 1.18 -14.02 18.69
CA PRO A 56 1.32 -15.33 19.33
C PRO A 56 2.73 -15.96 19.21
N MET A 57 3.61 -15.40 18.39
CA MET A 57 4.93 -15.97 18.10
C MET A 57 5.95 -15.69 19.20
N SER A 58 6.90 -16.60 19.40
CA SER A 58 8.07 -16.38 20.26
C SER A 58 9.04 -15.37 19.65
N ALA A 59 9.92 -14.78 20.46
CA ALA A 59 10.88 -13.76 19.98
C ALA A 59 11.77 -14.23 18.81
N ILE A 60 12.15 -15.52 18.79
CA ILE A 60 12.96 -16.12 17.72
C ILE A 60 12.14 -16.26 16.43
N GLU A 61 10.89 -16.72 16.54
CA GLU A 61 9.97 -16.87 15.42
C GLU A 61 9.60 -15.51 14.82
N ARG A 62 9.32 -14.51 15.67
CA ARG A 62 9.06 -13.12 15.23
C ARG A 62 10.21 -12.58 14.39
N ARG A 63 11.46 -12.77 14.84
CA ARG A 63 12.65 -12.30 14.12
C ARG A 63 12.88 -13.03 12.79
N ARG A 64 12.61 -14.34 12.74
CA ARG A 64 12.69 -15.13 11.50
C ARG A 64 11.58 -14.72 10.51
N ALA A 65 10.36 -14.52 10.99
CA ALA A 65 9.24 -14.06 10.18
C ALA A 65 9.51 -12.66 9.61
N LEU A 66 10.02 -11.73 10.43
CA LEU A 66 10.42 -10.39 10.00
C LEU A 66 11.43 -10.45 8.85
N ALA A 67 12.50 -11.24 8.99
CA ALA A 67 13.55 -11.32 7.97
C ALA A 67 13.04 -11.89 6.63
N VAL A 68 12.07 -12.83 6.68
CA VAL A 68 11.42 -13.36 5.47
C VAL A 68 10.54 -12.29 4.84
N TRP A 69 9.75 -11.57 5.63
CA TRP A 69 8.86 -10.52 5.14
C TRP A 69 9.62 -9.32 4.59
N GLU A 70 10.69 -8.88 5.25
CA GLU A 70 11.58 -7.80 4.79
C GLU A 70 12.09 -8.10 3.37
N ARG A 71 12.55 -9.33 3.14
CA ARG A 71 13.01 -9.79 1.83
C ARG A 71 11.90 -9.87 0.78
N LEU A 72 10.68 -10.19 1.18
CA LEU A 72 9.53 -10.31 0.28
C LEU A 72 8.93 -8.94 -0.10
N LEU A 73 8.83 -8.04 0.87
CA LEU A 73 8.25 -6.71 0.70
C LEU A 73 9.27 -5.70 0.15
N GLY A 74 10.56 -5.97 0.31
CA GLY A 74 11.63 -5.06 -0.12
C GLY A 74 11.69 -3.78 0.70
N ILE A 75 11.13 -3.78 1.91
CA ILE A 75 11.14 -2.65 2.85
C ILE A 75 11.78 -3.10 4.16
N PRO A 76 12.60 -2.25 4.81
CA PRO A 76 13.15 -2.56 6.12
C PRO A 76 12.00 -2.68 7.13
N LEU A 77 11.94 -3.83 7.82
CA LEU A 77 10.99 -4.11 8.89
C LEU A 77 11.74 -4.30 10.18
N GLU A 78 11.30 -3.63 11.24
CA GLU A 78 11.95 -3.67 12.54
C GLU A 78 10.93 -3.86 13.66
N LEU A 79 11.38 -4.52 14.72
CA LEU A 79 10.66 -4.63 15.99
C LEU A 79 11.40 -3.74 16.99
N GLN A 80 10.74 -2.68 17.44
CA GLN A 80 11.30 -1.71 18.38
C GLN A 80 10.41 -1.57 19.61
N ALA A 81 11.00 -1.11 20.73
CA ALA A 81 10.21 -0.87 21.93
C ALA A 81 9.32 0.39 21.77
N LEU A 82 8.13 0.38 22.36
CA LEU A 82 7.21 1.52 22.37
C LEU A 82 7.85 2.80 22.93
N SER A 83 8.79 2.65 23.87
CA SER A 83 9.55 3.74 24.48
C SER A 83 10.52 4.41 23.51
N GLU A 84 11.05 3.69 22.53
CA GLU A 84 12.01 4.21 21.55
C GLU A 84 11.34 5.01 20.43
N ALA A 85 10.03 4.83 20.25
CA ALA A 85 9.27 5.42 19.15
C ALA A 85 8.93 6.92 19.29
N HIS A 86 9.33 7.60 20.38
CA HIS A 86 9.11 9.04 20.61
C HIS A 86 7.67 9.52 20.27
N LEU A 87 6.66 8.72 20.62
CA LEU A 87 5.25 8.97 20.26
C LEU A 87 4.53 9.92 21.22
N ASP A 88 3.69 10.79 20.68
CA ASP A 88 2.77 11.65 21.42
C ASP A 88 1.62 10.84 22.07
N LEU A 89 0.97 11.42 23.10
CA LEU A 89 -0.15 10.77 23.80
C LEU A 89 -1.30 10.35 22.87
N SER A 90 -1.61 11.15 21.85
CA SER A 90 -2.67 10.85 20.89
C SER A 90 -2.30 9.65 20.00
N GLN A 91 -1.05 9.58 19.54
CA GLN A 91 -0.50 8.50 18.73
C GLN A 91 -0.44 7.19 19.51
N ARG A 92 0.03 7.24 20.78
CA ARG A 92 0.05 6.08 21.68
C ARG A 92 -1.35 5.51 21.91
N ASN A 93 -2.32 6.38 22.21
CA ASN A 93 -3.72 5.98 22.38
C ASN A 93 -4.31 5.33 21.12
N ARG A 94 -3.91 5.76 19.92
CA ARG A 94 -4.34 5.12 18.66
C ARG A 94 -3.75 3.72 18.51
N LEU A 95 -2.46 3.56 18.79
CA LEU A 95 -1.75 2.27 18.68
C LEU A 95 -2.28 1.23 19.69
N GLN A 96 -2.58 1.65 20.92
CA GLN A 96 -3.23 0.80 21.94
C GLN A 96 -4.63 0.34 21.50
N ARG A 97 -5.38 1.21 20.80
CA ARG A 97 -6.69 0.82 20.22
C ARG A 97 -6.61 -0.08 18.99
N GLY A 98 -5.46 -0.67 18.69
CA GLY A 98 -5.34 -1.57 17.54
C GLY A 98 -5.07 -0.85 16.22
N GLN A 99 -4.98 0.48 16.20
CA GLN A 99 -4.87 1.23 14.95
C GLN A 99 -3.43 1.24 14.44
N VAL A 100 -3.26 1.27 13.12
CA VAL A 100 -1.98 1.53 12.47
C VAL A 100 -1.77 3.05 12.41
N LEU A 101 -0.55 3.49 12.66
CA LEU A 101 -0.13 4.88 12.53
C LEU A 101 0.76 5.01 11.30
N VAL A 102 0.51 6.03 10.48
CA VAL A 102 1.34 6.33 9.30
C VAL A 102 1.95 7.71 9.51
N GLU A 103 3.27 7.76 9.56
CA GLU A 103 4.06 9.00 9.66
C GLU A 103 4.74 9.27 8.34
N GLN A 104 4.54 10.46 7.76
CA GLN A 104 5.21 10.84 6.53
C GLN A 104 6.65 11.24 6.85
N THR A 105 7.62 10.47 6.36
CA THR A 105 9.07 10.72 6.54
C THR A 105 9.69 11.47 5.36
N GLY A 106 8.94 11.65 4.26
CA GLY A 106 9.37 12.43 3.08
C GLY A 106 8.28 12.50 1.99
N PRO A 107 8.58 13.09 0.81
CA PRO A 107 7.58 13.30 -0.25
C PRO A 107 6.94 12.00 -0.76
N HIS A 108 7.69 10.89 -0.71
CA HIS A 108 7.24 9.56 -1.16
C HIS A 108 7.55 8.44 -0.17
N SER A 109 8.03 8.77 1.03
CA SER A 109 8.36 7.82 2.09
C SER A 109 7.44 8.02 3.29
N ALA A 110 6.95 6.90 3.81
CA ALA A 110 6.16 6.90 5.04
C ALA A 110 6.63 5.77 5.95
N ARG A 111 6.75 6.07 7.23
CA ARG A 111 6.97 5.10 8.29
C ARG A 111 5.63 4.63 8.82
N VAL A 112 5.43 3.33 8.85
CA VAL A 112 4.20 2.71 9.34
C VAL A 112 4.52 2.04 10.67
N LEU A 113 3.68 2.29 11.68
CA LEU A 113 3.83 1.76 13.03
C LEU A 113 2.57 1.00 13.45
N ARG A 114 2.75 -0.19 14.02
CA ARG A 114 1.68 -1.00 14.59
C ARG A 114 2.13 -1.64 15.89
N LEU A 115 1.27 -1.60 16.90
CA LEU A 115 1.50 -2.32 18.15
C LEU A 115 1.28 -3.84 17.96
N VAL A 116 2.28 -4.63 18.30
CA VAL A 116 2.28 -6.09 18.20
C VAL A 116 1.84 -6.73 19.51
N SER A 117 2.33 -6.20 20.64
CA SER A 117 1.98 -6.70 21.97
C SER A 117 1.92 -5.54 22.96
N GLU A 118 0.79 -5.38 23.64
CA GLU A 118 0.63 -4.42 24.73
C GLU A 118 1.47 -4.82 25.96
N GLN A 119 1.57 -6.12 26.22
CA GLN A 119 2.29 -6.67 27.38
C GLN A 119 3.81 -6.48 27.25
N GLU A 120 4.34 -6.72 26.04
CA GLU A 120 5.76 -6.58 25.76
C GLU A 120 6.13 -5.17 25.24
N GLN A 121 5.12 -4.30 25.06
CA GLN A 121 5.27 -2.97 24.47
C GLN A 121 6.08 -2.95 23.16
N LEU A 122 5.82 -3.93 22.29
CA LEU A 122 6.53 -4.09 21.02
C LEU A 122 5.79 -3.42 19.88
N LEU A 123 6.51 -2.60 19.13
CA LEU A 123 6.05 -2.00 17.88
C LEU A 123 6.70 -2.69 16.70
N LEU A 124 5.89 -2.99 15.69
CA LEU A 124 6.33 -3.26 14.33
C LEU A 124 6.44 -1.92 13.60
N THR A 125 7.63 -1.63 13.10
CA THR A 125 7.93 -0.47 12.27
C THR A 125 8.36 -0.91 10.89
N GLY A 126 7.95 -0.17 9.87
CA GLY A 126 8.49 -0.35 8.52
C GLY A 126 8.50 0.95 7.73
N GLU A 127 9.58 1.17 7.00
CA GLU A 127 9.72 2.34 6.14
C GLU A 127 9.39 1.98 4.70
N VAL A 128 8.30 2.54 4.19
CA VAL A 128 7.82 2.25 2.84
C VAL A 128 8.20 3.41 1.93
N GLN A 129 9.18 3.20 1.07
CA GLN A 129 9.55 4.13 0.01
C GLN A 129 8.73 3.76 -1.24
N GLN A 130 7.97 4.72 -1.78
CA GLN A 130 7.22 4.60 -3.03
C GLN A 130 6.29 3.37 -3.10
N ILE A 131 5.23 3.47 -2.30
CA ILE A 131 4.18 2.46 -2.10
C ILE A 131 3.32 2.33 -3.36
N SER A 132 3.47 1.24 -4.11
CA SER A 132 2.41 0.70 -4.96
C SER A 132 2.77 -0.73 -5.35
N GLU A 133 3.85 -0.89 -6.10
CA GLU A 133 4.07 -2.13 -6.84
C GLU A 133 4.62 -3.25 -5.96
N GLN A 134 5.61 -2.95 -5.11
CA GLN A 134 6.21 -3.97 -4.23
C GLN A 134 5.23 -4.45 -3.15
N LEU A 135 4.49 -3.51 -2.55
CA LEU A 135 3.47 -3.85 -1.55
C LEU A 135 2.30 -4.60 -2.19
N ALA A 136 1.81 -4.16 -3.36
CA ALA A 136 0.79 -4.89 -4.10
C ALA A 136 1.24 -6.32 -4.45
N ARG A 137 2.51 -6.47 -4.88
CA ARG A 137 3.08 -7.79 -5.18
C ARG A 137 3.14 -8.68 -3.94
N ALA A 138 3.56 -8.14 -2.80
CA ALA A 138 3.57 -8.87 -1.54
C ALA A 138 2.16 -9.22 -1.05
N THR A 139 1.19 -8.33 -1.18
CA THR A 139 -0.22 -8.61 -0.86
C THR A 139 -0.77 -9.73 -1.73
N ILE A 140 -0.47 -9.75 -3.03
CA ILE A 140 -0.86 -10.84 -3.93
C ILE A 140 -0.24 -12.17 -3.47
N TYR A 141 1.04 -12.19 -3.10
CA TYR A 141 1.69 -13.40 -2.59
C TYR A 141 1.05 -13.90 -1.29
N LEU A 142 0.75 -13.00 -0.35
CA LEU A 142 0.13 -13.36 0.92
C LEU A 142 -1.29 -13.89 0.73
N LEU A 143 -2.09 -13.27 -0.14
CA LEU A 143 -3.42 -13.76 -0.47
C LEU A 143 -3.38 -15.13 -1.14
N ALA A 144 -2.43 -15.35 -2.07
CA ALA A 144 -2.26 -16.63 -2.73
C ALA A 144 -1.84 -17.74 -1.76
N ASP A 145 -0.92 -17.47 -0.83
CA ASP A 145 -0.52 -18.44 0.20
C ASP A 145 -1.68 -18.82 1.12
N GLU A 146 -2.51 -17.85 1.51
CA GLU A 146 -3.67 -18.09 2.36
C GLU A 146 -4.77 -18.87 1.63
N LEU A 147 -5.05 -18.53 0.37
CA LEU A 147 -6.09 -19.16 -0.44
C LEU A 147 -5.75 -20.60 -0.86
N VAL A 148 -4.46 -20.92 -1.05
CA VAL A 148 -4.00 -22.28 -1.36
C VAL A 148 -4.36 -23.30 -0.27
N ARG A 149 -4.57 -22.85 0.97
CA ARG A 149 -4.95 -23.71 2.11
C ARG A 149 -6.40 -24.18 2.04
N PHE A 150 -7.21 -23.59 1.15
CA PHE A 150 -8.63 -23.90 0.99
C PHE A 150 -8.91 -24.57 -0.37
N PRO A 151 -9.91 -25.46 -0.45
CA PRO A 151 -10.36 -26.04 -1.72
C PRO A 151 -10.74 -24.96 -2.74
N VAL A 152 -10.45 -25.19 -4.02
CA VAL A 152 -10.66 -24.20 -5.11
C VAL A 152 -12.10 -23.65 -5.17
N ALA A 153 -13.09 -24.47 -4.80
CA ALA A 153 -14.50 -24.06 -4.76
C ALA A 153 -14.81 -23.03 -3.65
N GLU A 154 -14.01 -23.00 -2.58
CA GLU A 154 -14.21 -22.14 -1.39
C GLU A 154 -13.38 -20.86 -1.43
N GLN A 155 -12.32 -20.83 -2.25
CA GLN A 155 -11.41 -19.70 -2.41
C GLN A 155 -12.12 -18.37 -2.75
N PRO A 156 -13.14 -18.31 -3.62
CA PRO A 156 -13.82 -17.05 -3.93
C PRO A 156 -14.53 -16.45 -2.72
N GLN A 157 -15.19 -17.30 -1.92
CA GLN A 157 -15.89 -16.87 -0.71
C GLN A 157 -14.88 -16.38 0.34
N LYS A 158 -13.78 -17.11 0.54
CA LYS A 158 -12.71 -16.72 1.48
C LYS A 158 -12.00 -15.44 1.08
N LEU A 159 -11.81 -15.19 -0.21
CA LEU A 159 -11.26 -13.92 -0.69
C LEU A 159 -12.22 -12.75 -0.40
N ALA A 160 -13.53 -12.96 -0.51
CA ALA A 160 -14.53 -11.95 -0.16
C ALA A 160 -14.54 -11.66 1.35
N ASP A 161 -14.50 -12.70 2.19
CA ASP A 161 -14.41 -12.56 3.65
C ASP A 161 -13.13 -11.78 4.06
N LEU A 162 -12.00 -12.10 3.42
CA LEU A 162 -10.72 -11.41 3.64
C LEU A 162 -10.76 -9.95 3.19
N LYS A 163 -11.44 -9.65 2.07
CA LYS A 163 -11.67 -8.28 1.59
C LYS A 163 -12.35 -7.43 2.65
N GLU A 164 -13.46 -7.94 3.19
CA GLU A 164 -14.31 -7.23 4.15
C GLU A 164 -13.62 -7.11 5.51
N ALA A 165 -13.04 -8.20 6.02
CA ALA A 165 -12.41 -8.22 7.34
C ALA A 165 -11.13 -7.39 7.44
N LYS A 166 -10.38 -7.23 6.33
CA LYS A 166 -9.08 -6.53 6.33
C LYS A 166 -9.12 -5.17 5.63
N GLY A 167 -10.28 -4.74 5.13
CA GLY A 167 -10.49 -3.39 4.62
C GLY A 167 -9.69 -3.06 3.36
N PHE A 168 -9.48 -4.05 2.48
CA PHE A 168 -8.78 -3.82 1.21
C PHE A 168 -9.59 -2.87 0.33
N GLY A 169 -9.04 -1.69 0.03
CA GLY A 169 -9.71 -0.62 -0.72
C GLY A 169 -9.75 -0.80 -2.24
N PHE A 170 -9.63 -2.03 -2.73
CA PHE A 170 -9.58 -2.38 -4.16
C PHE A 170 -10.43 -3.61 -4.46
N ASP A 171 -10.87 -3.72 -5.72
CA ASP A 171 -11.60 -4.88 -6.18
C ASP A 171 -10.66 -6.05 -6.44
N MET A 172 -11.03 -7.20 -5.88
CA MET A 172 -10.27 -8.45 -5.98
C MET A 172 -11.13 -9.47 -6.73
N HIS A 173 -10.57 -10.04 -7.80
CA HIS A 173 -11.21 -11.08 -8.59
C HIS A 173 -10.22 -12.23 -8.82
N LEU A 174 -10.67 -13.47 -8.59
CA LEU A 174 -9.93 -14.66 -8.97
C LEU A 174 -10.04 -14.85 -10.48
N MET A 175 -8.91 -14.84 -11.17
CA MET A 175 -8.83 -15.21 -12.58
C MET A 175 -8.22 -16.60 -12.68
N MET A 176 -8.92 -17.54 -13.33
CA MET A 176 -8.33 -18.83 -13.69
C MET A 176 -7.24 -18.57 -14.73
N LEU A 177 -6.00 -18.95 -14.42
CA LEU A 177 -4.93 -19.00 -15.42
C LEU A 177 -5.30 -20.05 -16.46
N GLN A 178 -5.86 -19.62 -17.59
CA GLN A 178 -5.90 -20.46 -18.78
C GLN A 178 -4.46 -20.78 -19.17
N GLN A 179 -4.05 -22.03 -18.96
CA GLN A 179 -2.78 -22.55 -19.42
C GLN A 179 -2.73 -22.46 -20.96
N GLY A 180 -1.73 -21.73 -21.48
CA GLY A 180 -1.14 -22.00 -22.80
C GLY A 180 -1.32 -20.92 -23.86
N ALA A 181 -0.34 -20.02 -23.98
CA ALA A 181 0.36 -19.71 -25.24
C ALA A 181 1.45 -18.65 -25.01
N ILE A 182 2.53 -19.02 -24.32
CA ILE A 182 3.82 -18.37 -24.56
C ILE A 182 4.32 -18.91 -25.91
N VAL A 183 3.87 -18.31 -27.01
CA VAL A 183 4.55 -18.51 -28.30
C VAL A 183 5.76 -17.59 -28.29
N LYS A 184 6.93 -18.20 -28.10
CA LYS A 184 8.23 -17.62 -28.42
C LYS A 184 8.19 -17.14 -29.87
N SER A 185 8.29 -15.83 -30.11
CA SER A 185 8.70 -15.31 -31.41
C SER A 185 10.19 -15.02 -31.35
N GLY A 186 10.97 -15.94 -31.90
CA GLY A 186 12.40 -15.81 -32.13
C GLY A 186 12.75 -16.56 -33.41
N VAL A 187 12.59 -15.87 -34.54
CA VAL A 187 13.46 -15.89 -35.73
C VAL A 187 13.43 -14.47 -36.29
#